data_AF-A0A2K1DVL7-F1
#
_entry.id   AF-A0A2K1DVL7-F1
#
_cell.length_a   1.000
_cell.length_b   1.000
_cell.length_c   1.000
_cell.angle_alpha   90.00
_cell.angle_beta   90.00
_cell.angle_gamma   90.00
#
_symmetry.space_group_name_H-M   'P 1'
#
loop_
_entity.id
_entity.type
_entity.pdbx_description
1 polymer ?
#
loop_
_entity_poly.entity_id
_entity_poly.type
_entity_poly.pdbx_seq_one_letter_code
_entity_poly.pdbx_strand_id
1 'polypeptide(L)'
;MVLNENFYNKQSEINRACFLALRDLILNTDENITETKKYGMPCFCFKNKMFTYLWLDKKIQEPYILFVEGSYLDFPELETGSRARMKILRIDPTKDLPLITINQILKKAIDIYKKDLK
;
A
#
# COMPACT_ATOMS: atom_id res chain seq x y z
N MET A 1 15.72 -4.09 -12.03
CA MET A 1 14.61 -3.51 -12.79
C MET A 1 13.43 -3.41 -11.86
N VAL A 2 12.81 -2.24 -11.76
CA VAL A 2 11.67 -2.03 -10.85
C VAL A 2 10.45 -2.68 -11.50
N LEU A 3 9.80 -3.62 -10.80
CA LEU A 3 8.50 -4.11 -11.22
C LEU A 3 7.54 -2.92 -11.28
N ASN A 4 6.63 -2.88 -12.25
CA ASN A 4 5.69 -1.77 -12.44
C ASN A 4 6.32 -0.40 -12.83
N GLU A 5 7.51 -0.35 -13.44
CA GLU A 5 8.12 0.90 -13.95
C GLU A 5 7.14 1.82 -14.71
N ASN A 6 6.30 1.24 -15.58
CA ASN A 6 5.30 1.98 -16.34
C ASN A 6 4.24 2.69 -15.47
N PHE A 7 3.96 2.19 -14.27
CA PHE A 7 3.08 2.88 -13.32
C PHE A 7 3.81 4.11 -12.75
N TYR A 8 5.02 3.94 -12.22
CA TYR A 8 5.79 5.02 -11.58
C TYR A 8 6.16 6.13 -12.57
N ASN A 9 6.53 5.78 -13.80
CA ASN A 9 6.94 6.75 -14.82
C ASN A 9 5.81 7.64 -15.35
N LYS A 10 4.55 7.26 -15.14
CA LYS A 10 3.38 8.06 -15.56
C LYS A 10 2.94 9.09 -14.51
N GLN A 11 3.55 9.07 -13.32
CA GLN A 11 3.18 9.96 -12.23
C GLN A 11 3.91 11.30 -12.35
N SER A 12 3.37 12.34 -11.71
CA SER A 12 4.12 13.57 -11.47
C SER A 12 5.38 13.28 -10.66
N GLU A 13 6.36 14.17 -10.70
CA GLU A 13 7.64 13.97 -9.98
C GLU A 13 7.43 13.70 -8.48
N ILE A 14 6.60 14.52 -7.83
CA ILE A 14 6.26 14.42 -6.40
C ILE A 14 5.56 13.08 -6.10
N ASN A 15 4.56 12.70 -6.91
CA ASN A 15 3.86 11.43 -6.72
C ASN A 15 4.77 10.23 -6.99
N ARG A 16 5.64 10.30 -8.00
CA ARG A 16 6.61 9.25 -8.31
C ARG A 16 7.55 9.02 -7.15
N ALA A 17 8.12 10.07 -6.58
CA ALA A 17 8.99 9.98 -5.41
C ALA A 17 8.26 9.36 -4.21
N CYS A 18 7.04 9.83 -3.93
CA CYS A 18 6.18 9.27 -2.88
C CYS A 18 5.93 7.77 -3.10
N PHE A 19 5.51 7.36 -4.29
CA PHE A 19 5.20 5.96 -4.58
C PHE A 19 6.43 5.04 -4.50
N LEU A 20 7.61 5.51 -4.90
CA LEU A 20 8.85 4.74 -4.76
C LEU A 20 9.21 4.56 -3.29
N ALA A 21 9.09 5.61 -2.47
CA ALA A 21 9.31 5.51 -1.02
C ALA A 21 8.30 4.56 -0.36
N LEU A 22 7.01 4.63 -0.71
CA LEU A 22 6.00 3.70 -0.19
C LEU A 22 6.28 2.25 -0.62
N ARG A 23 6.69 2.03 -1.88
CA ARG A 23 7.10 0.71 -2.37
C ARG A 23 8.23 0.13 -1.52
N ASP A 24 9.26 0.93 -1.26
CA ASP A 24 10.42 0.47 -0.49
C ASP A 24 10.04 0.17 0.97
N LEU A 25 9.18 1.00 1.59
CA LEU A 25 8.65 0.72 2.94
C LEU A 25 7.87 -0.59 2.99
N ILE A 26 7.02 -0.84 2.00
CA ILE A 26 6.22 -2.07 1.93
C ILE A 26 7.14 -3.28 1.79
N LEU A 27 8.07 -3.28 0.84
CA LEU A 27 8.98 -4.41 0.59
C LEU A 27 9.93 -4.69 1.76
N ASN A 28 10.35 -3.66 2.48
CA ASN A 28 11.24 -3.80 3.64
C ASN A 28 10.53 -4.19 4.94
N THR A 29 9.19 -4.35 4.93
CA THR A 29 8.44 -4.70 6.14
C THR A 29 8.65 -6.17 6.55
N ASP A 30 8.71 -7.09 5.60
CA ASP A 30 8.89 -8.54 5.83
C ASP A 30 9.46 -9.19 4.55
N GLU A 31 10.42 -10.10 4.69
CA GLU A 31 11.10 -10.77 3.56
C GLU A 31 10.16 -11.60 2.66
N ASN A 32 9.00 -12.00 3.18
CA ASN A 32 8.02 -12.79 2.43
C ASN A 32 7.10 -11.93 1.56
N ILE A 33 7.33 -10.62 1.51
CA ILE A 33 6.58 -9.71 0.66
C ILE A 33 7.18 -9.71 -0.74
N THR A 34 6.30 -9.88 -1.72
CA THR A 34 6.65 -9.83 -3.14
C THR A 34 5.82 -8.76 -3.83
N GLU A 35 6.42 -8.12 -4.84
CA GLU A 35 5.73 -7.20 -5.72
C GLU A 35 5.26 -7.92 -6.99
N THR A 36 4.05 -7.59 -7.45
CA THR A 36 3.50 -8.01 -8.73
C THR A 36 2.71 -6.87 -9.37
N LYS A 37 2.12 -7.13 -10.53
CA LYS A 37 1.22 -6.22 -11.24
C LYS A 37 -0.16 -6.83 -11.32
N LYS A 38 -1.17 -6.13 -10.80
CA LYS A 38 -2.58 -6.52 -10.97
C LYS A 38 -3.42 -5.31 -11.35
N TYR A 39 -4.26 -5.47 -12.36
CA TYR A 39 -5.13 -4.41 -12.88
C TYR A 39 -4.38 -3.12 -13.27
N GLY A 40 -3.11 -3.24 -13.67
CA GLY A 40 -2.27 -2.09 -14.02
C GLY A 40 -1.61 -1.38 -12.83
N MET A 41 -1.78 -1.90 -11.61
CA MET A 41 -1.35 -1.27 -10.37
C MET A 41 -0.26 -2.12 -9.67
N PRO A 42 0.70 -1.49 -8.98
CA PRO A 42 1.58 -2.19 -8.04
C PRO A 42 0.74 -2.91 -6.98
N CYS A 43 0.95 -4.21 -6.87
CA CYS A 43 0.27 -5.09 -5.93
C CYS A 43 1.33 -5.83 -5.13
N PHE A 44 1.16 -5.85 -3.82
CA PHE A 44 2.07 -6.51 -2.91
C PHE A 44 1.38 -7.71 -2.28
N CYS A 45 2.09 -8.83 -2.30
CA CYS A 45 1.61 -10.11 -1.81
C CYS A 45 2.48 -10.57 -0.64
N PHE A 46 1.86 -10.96 0.47
CA PHE A 46 2.52 -11.69 1.53
C PHE A 46 2.26 -13.19 1.34
N LYS A 47 3.31 -13.99 1.12
CA LYS A 47 3.19 -15.44 0.83
C LYS A 47 2.12 -15.76 -0.22
N ASN A 48 2.20 -15.09 -1.37
CA ASN A 48 1.27 -15.20 -2.52
C ASN A 48 -0.17 -14.70 -2.28
N LYS A 49 -0.52 -14.23 -1.08
CA LYS A 49 -1.82 -13.60 -0.79
C LYS A 49 -1.70 -12.08 -0.93
N MET A 50 -2.58 -11.47 -1.73
CA MET A 50 -2.61 -10.02 -1.93
C MET A 50 -2.96 -9.32 -0.62
N PHE A 51 -2.13 -8.37 -0.19
CA PHE A 51 -2.39 -7.64 1.06
C PHE A 51 -2.43 -6.13 0.90
N THR A 52 -1.62 -5.56 0.01
CA THR A 52 -1.67 -4.12 -0.27
C THR A 52 -1.50 -3.77 -1.76
N TYR A 53 -1.97 -2.58 -2.11
CA TYR A 53 -1.80 -1.97 -3.42
C TYR A 53 -1.38 -0.51 -3.27
N LEU A 54 -0.68 0.01 -4.28
CA LEU A 54 -0.46 1.45 -4.43
C LEU A 54 -1.30 1.99 -5.57
N TRP A 55 -1.97 3.11 -5.34
CA TRP A 55 -2.76 3.76 -6.37
C TRP A 55 -2.90 5.26 -6.16
N LEU A 56 -3.32 5.95 -7.22
CA LEU A 56 -3.57 7.38 -7.24
C LEU A 56 -5.07 7.64 -7.26
N ASP A 57 -5.57 8.46 -6.34
CA ASP A 57 -6.94 8.94 -6.41
C ASP A 57 -7.14 9.76 -7.68
N LYS A 58 -8.09 9.36 -8.54
CA LYS A 58 -8.30 10.01 -9.83
C LYS A 58 -8.86 11.43 -9.71
N LYS A 59 -9.59 11.73 -8.63
CA LYS A 59 -10.27 13.01 -8.46
C LYS A 59 -9.35 14.04 -7.84
N ILE A 60 -8.67 13.67 -6.75
CA ILE A 60 -7.85 14.61 -5.98
C ILE A 60 -6.35 14.45 -6.22
N GLN A 61 -5.93 13.45 -7.00
CA GLN A 61 -4.52 13.21 -7.40
C GLN A 61 -3.58 12.93 -6.22
N GLU A 62 -4.10 12.33 -5.14
CA GLU A 62 -3.33 11.93 -3.97
C GLU A 62 -3.01 10.43 -3.98
N PRO A 63 -1.76 10.03 -3.67
CA PRO A 63 -1.39 8.64 -3.47
C PRO A 63 -2.10 8.02 -2.27
N TYR A 64 -2.35 6.71 -2.35
CA TYR A 64 -2.79 5.94 -1.20
C TYR A 64 -2.24 4.50 -1.21
N ILE A 65 -2.13 3.93 -0.02
CA ILE A 65 -1.98 2.48 0.19
C ILE A 65 -3.37 1.91 0.43
N LEU A 66 -3.79 0.94 -0.38
CA LEU A 66 -5.00 0.17 -0.12
C LEU A 66 -4.62 -1.12 0.60
N PHE A 67 -5.32 -1.42 1.69
CA PHE A 67 -5.21 -2.66 2.45
C PHE A 67 -6.40 -3.57 2.13
N VAL A 68 -6.12 -4.80 1.69
CA VAL A 68 -7.16 -5.75 1.23
C VAL A 68 -8.09 -6.14 2.37
N GLU A 69 -7.50 -6.49 3.52
CA GLU A 69 -8.20 -6.88 4.75
C GLU A 69 -8.22 -5.72 5.76
N GLY A 70 -8.44 -4.50 5.25
CA GLY A 70 -8.48 -3.27 6.03
C GLY A 70 -9.62 -3.20 7.06
N SER A 71 -10.68 -3.99 6.92
CA SER A 71 -11.76 -4.09 7.92
C SER A 71 -11.27 -4.64 9.26
N TYR A 72 -10.16 -5.39 9.28
CA TYR A 72 -9.54 -5.89 10.51
C TYR A 72 -8.46 -4.94 11.06
N LEU A 73 -8.26 -3.79 10.42
CA LEU A 73 -7.30 -2.77 10.85
C LEU A 73 -8.06 -1.63 11.52
N ASP A 74 -7.89 -1.53 12.84
CA ASP A 74 -8.49 -0.48 13.67
C ASP A 74 -7.49 0.66 13.88
N PHE A 75 -7.37 1.51 12.84
CA PHE A 75 -6.53 2.71 12.84
C PHE A 75 -7.37 3.90 12.38
N PRO A 76 -7.35 5.03 13.10
CA PRO A 76 -8.14 6.22 12.76
C PRO A 76 -7.73 6.86 11.43
N GLU A 77 -6.49 6.65 10.98
CA GLU A 77 -5.97 7.17 9.71
C GLU A 77 -6.48 6.39 8.49
N LEU A 78 -7.12 5.24 8.69
CA LEU A 78 -7.63 4.41 7.62
C LEU A 78 -9.05 4.79 7.23
N GLU A 79 -9.22 5.17 5.98
CA GLU A 79 -10.52 5.50 5.39
C GLU A 79 -11.22 4.24 4.87
N THR A 80 -12.47 4.04 5.27
CA THR A 80 -13.34 3.00 4.69
C THR A 80 -13.92 3.50 3.37
N GLY A 81 -13.63 2.76 2.30
CA GLY A 81 -14.22 3.03 0.98
C GLY A 81 -15.56 2.34 0.77
N SER A 82 -15.97 2.21 -0.50
CA SER A 82 -17.20 1.49 -0.88
C SER A 82 -17.09 -0.03 -0.77
N ARG A 83 -15.88 -0.58 -0.55
CA ARG A 83 -15.64 -2.01 -0.43
C ARG A 83 -15.52 -2.39 1.03
N ALA A 84 -16.45 -3.20 1.53
CA ALA A 84 -16.57 -3.54 2.96
C ALA A 84 -15.29 -4.09 3.61
N ARG A 85 -14.47 -4.85 2.86
CA ARG A 85 -13.20 -5.41 3.39
C ARG A 85 -12.03 -4.45 3.37
N MET A 86 -12.05 -3.45 2.50
CA MET A 86 -10.87 -2.65 2.19
C MET A 86 -10.89 -1.31 2.93
N LYS A 87 -9.71 -0.89 3.37
CA LYS A 87 -9.47 0.48 3.80
C LYS A 87 -8.26 1.06 3.08
N ILE A 88 -8.18 2.37 3.00
CA ILE A 88 -7.04 3.06 2.40
C ILE A 88 -6.35 3.96 3.44
N LEU A 89 -5.03 4.04 3.37
CA LEU A 89 -4.25 5.10 4.00
C LEU A 89 -3.89 6.11 2.92
N ARG A 90 -4.47 7.31 3.00
CA ARG A 90 -4.19 8.41 2.09
C ARG A 90 -2.89 9.10 2.49
N ILE A 91 -2.08 9.48 1.49
CA ILE A 91 -0.76 10.06 1.69
C ILE A 91 -0.72 11.41 0.99
N ASP A 92 -0.40 12.45 1.76
CA ASP A 92 -0.05 13.76 1.20
C ASP A 92 1.40 13.67 0.67
N PRO A 93 1.62 13.74 -0.65
CA PRO A 93 2.94 13.53 -1.23
C PRO A 93 3.85 14.76 -1.07
N THR A 94 3.33 15.87 -0.54
CA THR A 94 4.08 17.11 -0.30
C THR A 94 4.65 17.21 1.11
N LYS A 95 4.37 16.22 1.97
CA LYS A 95 4.81 16.15 3.37
C LYS A 95 5.72 14.95 3.59
N ASP A 96 6.44 14.99 4.72
CA ASP A 96 7.17 13.83 5.21
C ASP A 96 6.21 12.66 5.46
N LEU A 97 6.63 11.46 5.02
CA LEU A 97 5.85 10.26 5.22
C LEU A 97 5.75 9.95 6.73
N PRO A 98 4.54 9.62 7.26
CA PRO A 98 4.38 9.22 8.64
C PRO A 98 4.89 7.78 8.85
N LEU A 99 6.21 7.62 8.86
CA LEU A 99 6.89 6.32 8.84
C LEU A 99 6.44 5.39 9.97
N ILE A 100 6.24 5.93 11.17
CA ILE A 100 5.80 5.15 12.34
C ILE A 100 4.41 4.55 12.07
N THR A 101 3.45 5.39 11.65
CA THR A 101 2.08 4.99 11.34
C THR A 101 2.04 3.97 10.21
N ILE A 102 2.73 4.24 9.09
CA ILE A 102 2.79 3.32 7.94
C ILE A 102 3.33 1.95 8.37
N ASN A 103 4.45 1.92 9.11
CA ASN A 103 5.05 0.67 9.57
C ASN A 103 4.16 -0.11 10.54
N GLN A 104 3.46 0.58 11.45
CA GLN A 104 2.52 -0.06 12.37
C GLN A 104 1.36 -0.71 11.62
N ILE A 105 0.77 -0.01 10.66
CA ILE A 105 -0.34 -0.52 9.85
C ILE A 105 0.13 -1.70 8.99
N LEU A 106 1.29 -1.60 8.32
CA LEU A 106 1.83 -2.70 7.49
C LEU A 106 2.10 -3.97 8.29
N LYS A 107 2.70 -3.85 9.49
CA LYS A 107 2.92 -4.99 10.39
C LYS A 107 1.60 -5.64 10.80
N LYS A 108 0.61 -4.84 11.21
CA LYS A 108 -0.73 -5.36 11.55
C LYS A 108 -1.44 -5.98 10.36
N ALA A 109 -1.27 -5.42 9.16
CA ALA A 109 -1.81 -5.99 7.94
C ALA A 109 -1.23 -7.39 7.69
N ILE A 110 0.08 -7.57 7.84
CA ILE A 110 0.74 -8.89 7.68
C ILE A 110 0.31 -9.88 8.76
N ASP A 111 0.14 -9.43 10.01
CA ASP A 111 -0.30 -10.29 11.13
C ASP A 111 -1.63 -10.99 10.86
N ILE A 112 -2.54 -10.37 10.09
CA ILE A 112 -3.80 -10.99 9.65
C ILE A 112 -3.49 -12.26 8.83
N TYR A 113 -2.63 -12.16 7.83
CA TYR A 113 -2.27 -13.28 6.96
C TYR A 113 -1.44 -14.35 7.67
N LYS A 114 -0.64 -13.97 8.67
CA LYS A 114 0.09 -14.94 9.52
C LYS A 114 -0.87 -15.79 10.36
N LYS A 115 -1.98 -15.21 10.82
CA LYS A 115 -3.02 -15.95 11.58
C LYS A 115 -3.85 -16.88 10.69
N ASP A 116 -4.09 -16.48 9.45
CA ASP A 116 -4.80 -17.28 8.43
C ASP A 116 -3.99 -18.46 7.85
N LEU A 117 -2.74 -18.64 8.28
CA LEU A 117 -1.86 -19.75 7.89
C LEU A 117 -1.83 -20.88 8.94
N LYS A 118 -2.81 -20.91 9.85
CA LYS A 118 -3.04 -22.02 10.78
C LYS A 118 -3.91 -23.10 10.16
#